data_AF-A0A418NJV4-F1
#
_entry.id   AF-A0A418NJV4-F1
#
_cell.length_a   1.000
_cell.length_b   1.000
_cell.length_c   1.000
_cell.angle_alpha   90.00
_cell.angle_beta   90.00
_cell.angle_gamma   90.00
#
_symmetry.space_group_name_H-M   'P 1'
#
loop_
_entity.id
_entity.type
_entity.pdbx_description
1 polymer ?
#
loop_
_entity_poly.entity_id
_entity_poly.type
_entity_poly.pdbx_seq_one_letter_code
_entity_poly.pdbx_strand_id
1 'polypeptide(L)'
;MAGFALLTLVACGQGEPQLAPLDAARAALARGDGLNAEIVLRRMLEQGTPRADVAAYLGQAELAQGKVIEARDWLGSGDFSPATRAHGFHMLGVLEMRGGNLPAAGAAFDRALQIDPDDPELWVDIGRLRYLGGEHTLALEASERAVALDPHNPKALWFRGQLDRDVRGMAAALPWFEAALEAAPEDADILADYAATLGESGRAAEMLTAVRRMAEVAPGDPRLYFLQAILAARAGDFDLARGLFSRRGDLDRLSPATALLSGVIDLRSGNPASAAQIFDRLLLSQPDNRRVRQLLAHALHLSGNDRELVYRFGDAALRPDADPYLAATVGRAYEALGERGKAAPLLEKASRAGGPGLAPFATAVPVEIAQARGGATGTDAVTLVRGLIAAERLKEAIAAAEAFRGRFPGSADALGLAGDALLVAGRSDEALEAYRAAAGIRRSWPLTRRMLATYAAQNDRSAAYALLTDQVRAAPRNREAAAMLALLAFDTGRREQGTALLDHALASGGAHDPRLWALKAEADLLQGDVAGARGAAERAYRLQRSDPLARRALARAFTASGSVEAARALAER
;
A
#
# COMPACT_ATOMS: atom_id res chain seq x y z
N MET A 1 -79.07 30.74 -22.36
CA MET A 1 -78.73 29.59 -23.23
C MET A 1 -77.22 29.45 -23.25
N ALA A 2 -76.74 28.21 -23.12
CA ALA A 2 -75.33 27.75 -23.09
C ALA A 2 -74.49 28.25 -21.89
N GLY A 3 -73.92 27.44 -21.00
CA GLY A 3 -73.59 26.02 -21.02
C GLY A 3 -72.07 25.84 -20.92
N PHE A 4 -71.48 26.09 -19.75
CA PHE A 4 -70.06 25.81 -19.47
C PHE A 4 -69.95 24.39 -18.90
N ALA A 5 -69.40 23.46 -19.69
CA ALA A 5 -69.04 22.12 -19.24
C ALA A 5 -67.55 22.08 -18.88
N LEU A 6 -67.25 21.91 -17.60
CA LEU A 6 -65.94 21.48 -17.12
C LEU A 6 -65.75 20.00 -17.51
N LEU A 7 -64.70 19.70 -18.27
CA LEU A 7 -64.21 18.34 -18.50
C LEU A 7 -62.91 18.18 -17.72
N THR A 8 -63.01 17.55 -16.55
CA THR A 8 -61.87 17.02 -15.78
C THR A 8 -61.37 15.75 -16.47
N LEU A 9 -60.23 15.84 -17.16
CA LEU A 9 -59.51 14.67 -17.65
C LEU A 9 -58.73 14.04 -16.49
N VAL A 10 -59.23 12.89 -16.05
CA VAL A 10 -58.53 11.92 -15.22
C VAL A 10 -57.32 11.42 -15.99
N ALA A 11 -56.12 11.84 -15.59
CA ALA A 11 -54.89 11.19 -15.99
C ALA A 11 -54.63 10.04 -15.01
N CYS A 12 -54.99 8.81 -15.41
CA CYS A 12 -54.54 7.60 -14.75
C CYS A 12 -53.01 7.57 -14.77
N GLY A 13 -52.39 7.77 -13.61
CA GLY A 13 -50.97 7.50 -13.41
C GLY A 13 -50.70 6.03 -13.71
N GLN A 14 -49.81 5.78 -14.68
CA GLN A 14 -49.19 4.48 -14.82
C GLN A 14 -48.28 4.29 -13.62
N GLY A 15 -48.77 3.53 -12.64
CA GLY A 15 -47.96 3.08 -11.53
C GLY A 15 -46.82 2.22 -12.06
N GLU A 16 -45.59 2.54 -11.65
CA GLU A 16 -44.49 1.60 -11.71
C GLU A 16 -44.96 0.24 -11.13
N PRO A 17 -44.53 -0.89 -11.69
CA PRO A 17 -44.87 -2.19 -11.11
C PRO A 17 -44.38 -2.21 -9.66
N GLN A 18 -45.33 -2.24 -8.72
CA GLN A 18 -45.05 -2.42 -7.30
C GLN A 18 -44.39 -3.78 -7.12
N LEU A 19 -43.06 -3.81 -7.15
CA LEU A 19 -42.24 -4.89 -6.59
C LEU A 19 -42.79 -5.17 -5.17
N ALA A 20 -42.94 -6.45 -4.80
CA ALA A 20 -43.41 -6.79 -3.46
C ALA A 20 -42.54 -6.06 -2.41
N PRO A 21 -43.08 -5.61 -1.27
CA PRO A 21 -42.36 -4.69 -0.37
C PRO A 21 -40.93 -5.14 0.01
N LEU A 22 -40.72 -6.45 0.19
CA LEU A 22 -39.40 -7.01 0.45
C LEU A 22 -38.45 -6.88 -0.76
N ASP A 23 -38.93 -7.07 -1.98
CA ASP A 23 -38.16 -6.93 -3.22
C ASP A 23 -37.72 -5.49 -3.43
N ALA A 24 -38.59 -4.53 -3.11
CA ALA A 24 -38.25 -3.12 -3.14
C ALA A 24 -37.13 -2.78 -2.14
N ALA A 25 -37.20 -3.34 -0.92
CA ALA A 25 -36.14 -3.18 0.07
C ALA A 25 -34.82 -3.82 -0.40
N ARG A 26 -34.87 -5.03 -0.96
CA ARG A 26 -33.68 -5.71 -1.51
C ARG A 26 -33.05 -4.93 -2.67
N ALA A 27 -33.87 -4.40 -3.57
CA ALA A 27 -33.40 -3.56 -4.67
C ALA A 27 -32.75 -2.25 -4.16
N ALA A 28 -33.30 -1.65 -3.09
CA ALA A 28 -32.67 -0.50 -2.44
C ALA A 28 -31.32 -0.87 -1.82
N LEU A 29 -31.23 -1.99 -1.09
CA LEU A 29 -29.97 -2.49 -0.51
C LEU A 29 -28.92 -2.82 -1.58
N ALA A 30 -29.33 -3.39 -2.71
CA ALA A 30 -28.45 -3.66 -3.84
C ALA A 30 -27.84 -2.39 -4.46
N ARG A 31 -28.53 -1.24 -4.35
CA ARG A 31 -28.02 0.09 -4.73
C ARG A 31 -27.27 0.80 -3.60
N GLY A 32 -27.07 0.16 -2.45
CA GLY A 32 -26.46 0.75 -1.26
C GLY A 32 -27.38 1.73 -0.50
N ASP A 33 -28.66 1.82 -0.87
CA ASP A 33 -29.62 2.74 -0.26
C ASP A 33 -30.25 2.12 1.01
N GLY A 34 -29.44 2.09 2.07
CA GLY A 34 -29.85 1.55 3.37
C GLY A 34 -31.03 2.29 4.00
N LEU A 35 -31.16 3.60 3.76
CA LEU A 35 -32.23 4.42 4.34
C LEU A 35 -33.59 4.06 3.74
N ASN A 36 -33.70 4.00 2.41
CA ASN A 36 -34.96 3.63 1.77
C ASN A 36 -35.33 2.17 2.07
N ALA A 37 -34.34 1.28 2.13
CA ALA A 37 -34.56 -0.10 2.57
C ALA A 37 -35.14 -0.16 4.00
N GLU A 38 -34.55 0.58 4.94
CA GLU A 38 -35.01 0.66 6.32
C GLU A 38 -36.47 1.13 6.41
N ILE A 39 -36.83 2.20 5.68
CA ILE A 39 -38.20 2.75 5.66
C ILE A 39 -39.21 1.69 5.21
N VAL A 40 -38.91 0.97 4.13
CA VAL A 40 -39.80 -0.06 3.59
C VAL A 40 -39.95 -1.22 4.58
N LEU A 41 -38.84 -1.69 5.14
CA LEU A 41 -38.83 -2.83 6.06
C LEU A 41 -39.52 -2.50 7.40
N ARG A 42 -39.36 -1.28 7.92
CA ARG A 42 -40.07 -0.83 9.13
C ARG A 42 -41.58 -0.75 8.89
N ARG A 43 -42.02 -0.28 7.72
CA ARG A 43 -43.44 -0.29 7.36
C ARG A 43 -44.00 -1.72 7.29
N MET A 44 -43.24 -2.68 6.76
CA MET A 44 -43.66 -4.08 6.76
C MET A 44 -43.87 -4.62 8.18
N LEU A 45 -42.99 -4.26 9.11
CA LEU A 45 -43.10 -4.62 10.53
C LEU A 45 -44.35 -4.01 11.18
N GLU A 46 -44.63 -2.72 10.92
CA GLU A 46 -45.84 -2.04 11.38
C GLU A 46 -47.13 -2.68 10.82
N GLN A 47 -47.07 -3.23 9.61
CA GLN A 47 -48.16 -3.95 8.96
C GLN A 47 -48.31 -5.40 9.45
N GLY A 48 -47.53 -5.82 10.46
CA GLY A 48 -47.66 -7.12 11.11
C GLY A 48 -46.74 -8.22 10.56
N THR A 49 -45.77 -7.88 9.70
CA THR A 49 -44.76 -8.85 9.27
C THR A 49 -43.91 -9.29 10.47
N PRO A 50 -43.68 -10.58 10.71
CA PRO A 50 -42.86 -11.05 11.82
C PRO A 50 -41.44 -10.46 11.80
N ARG A 51 -40.90 -10.16 12.98
CA ARG A 51 -39.52 -9.65 13.13
C ARG A 51 -38.50 -10.52 12.39
N ALA A 52 -38.62 -11.84 12.50
CA ALA A 52 -37.68 -12.80 11.91
C ALA A 52 -37.62 -12.75 10.37
N ASP A 53 -38.67 -12.25 9.70
CA ASP A 53 -38.72 -12.12 8.24
C ASP A 53 -38.02 -10.86 7.73
N VAL A 54 -37.91 -9.82 8.56
CA VAL A 54 -37.30 -8.53 8.19
C VAL A 54 -35.94 -8.29 8.85
N ALA A 55 -35.60 -9.02 9.91
CA ALA A 55 -34.41 -8.79 10.72
C ALA A 55 -33.10 -8.82 9.93
N ALA A 56 -32.94 -9.79 9.01
CA ALA A 56 -31.73 -9.90 8.18
C ALA A 56 -31.49 -8.64 7.34
N TYR A 57 -32.53 -8.17 6.65
CA TYR A 57 -32.45 -7.01 5.76
C TYR A 57 -32.44 -5.69 6.51
N LEU A 58 -33.09 -5.59 7.67
CA LEU A 58 -32.97 -4.43 8.56
C LEU A 58 -31.54 -4.32 9.10
N GLY A 59 -30.97 -5.44 9.56
CA GLY A 59 -29.57 -5.49 9.96
C GLY A 59 -28.62 -5.00 8.85
N GLN A 60 -28.83 -5.46 7.61
CA GLN A 60 -28.08 -4.97 6.44
C GLN A 60 -28.29 -3.47 6.20
N ALA A 61 -29.52 -2.98 6.30
CA ALA A 61 -29.86 -1.57 6.10
C ALA A 61 -29.16 -0.67 7.13
N GLU A 62 -29.13 -1.08 8.41
CA GLU A 62 -28.42 -0.37 9.47
C GLU A 62 -26.89 -0.43 9.24
N LEU A 63 -26.35 -1.58 8.81
CA LEU A 63 -24.94 -1.72 8.44
C LEU A 63 -24.54 -0.81 7.27
N ALA A 64 -25.38 -0.68 6.25
CA ALA A 64 -25.15 0.21 5.11
C ALA A 64 -25.09 1.69 5.53
N GLN A 65 -25.83 2.04 6.59
CA GLN A 65 -25.82 3.38 7.19
C GLN A 65 -24.72 3.58 8.25
N GLY A 66 -23.90 2.55 8.53
CA GLY A 66 -22.85 2.60 9.55
C GLY A 66 -23.34 2.50 11.00
N LYS A 67 -24.62 2.17 11.21
CA LYS A 67 -25.28 2.03 12.51
C LYS A 67 -25.06 0.63 13.10
N VAL A 68 -23.85 0.40 13.61
CA VAL A 68 -23.38 -0.93 14.05
C VAL A 68 -24.15 -1.46 15.26
N ILE A 69 -24.57 -0.57 16.18
CA ILE A 69 -25.30 -0.96 17.40
C ILE A 69 -26.70 -1.43 17.03
N GLU A 70 -27.39 -0.65 16.19
CA GLU A 70 -28.73 -0.94 15.70
C GLU A 70 -28.72 -2.22 14.85
N ALA A 71 -27.71 -2.40 14.00
CA ALA A 71 -27.52 -3.65 13.26
C ALA A 71 -27.39 -4.86 14.19
N ARG A 72 -26.72 -4.71 15.34
CA ARG A 72 -26.57 -5.77 16.34
C ARG A 72 -27.89 -6.14 17.01
N ASP A 73 -28.80 -5.20 17.20
CA ASP A 73 -30.13 -5.50 17.74
C ASP A 73 -30.95 -6.39 16.80
N TRP A 74 -30.77 -6.24 15.49
CA TRP A 74 -31.46 -7.04 14.47
C TRP A 74 -30.80 -8.40 14.23
N LEU A 75 -29.47 -8.44 14.18
CA LEU A 75 -28.73 -9.63 13.76
C LEU A 75 -28.29 -10.51 14.94
N GLY A 76 -28.07 -9.93 16.11
CA GLY A 76 -27.38 -10.58 17.24
C GLY A 76 -28.15 -11.73 17.88
N SER A 77 -29.49 -11.75 17.79
CA SER A 77 -30.29 -12.88 18.28
C SER A 77 -30.17 -14.13 17.41
N GLY A 78 -29.78 -13.99 16.15
CA GLY A 78 -29.81 -15.07 15.15
C GLY A 78 -31.21 -15.59 14.84
N ASP A 79 -32.26 -14.87 15.24
CA ASP A 79 -33.66 -15.25 15.03
C ASP A 79 -34.12 -14.82 13.63
N PHE A 80 -33.86 -15.69 12.67
CA PHE A 80 -34.20 -15.49 11.26
C PHE A 80 -35.18 -16.57 10.78
N SER A 81 -36.14 -16.15 9.97
CA SER A 81 -37.07 -17.08 9.33
C SER A 81 -36.34 -17.97 8.33
N PRO A 82 -36.87 -19.17 7.99
CA PRO A 82 -36.21 -20.06 7.04
C PRO A 82 -35.86 -19.41 5.70
N ALA A 83 -36.66 -18.44 5.24
CA ALA A 83 -36.46 -17.72 3.99
C ALA A 83 -35.31 -16.70 4.04
N THR A 84 -34.97 -16.18 5.22
CA THR A 84 -33.95 -15.12 5.38
C THR A 84 -32.73 -15.58 6.16
N ARG A 85 -32.72 -16.81 6.66
CA ARG A 85 -31.68 -17.32 7.57
C ARG A 85 -30.28 -17.36 6.97
N ALA A 86 -30.14 -17.72 5.70
CA ALA A 86 -28.84 -17.68 5.01
C ALA A 86 -28.28 -16.25 5.03
N HIS A 87 -29.06 -15.30 4.51
CA HIS A 87 -28.73 -13.87 4.48
C HIS A 87 -28.52 -13.28 5.88
N GLY A 88 -29.34 -13.68 6.86
CA GLY A 88 -29.23 -13.20 8.23
C GLY A 88 -27.92 -13.62 8.90
N PHE A 89 -27.50 -14.87 8.73
CA PHE A 89 -26.21 -15.32 9.22
C PHE A 89 -25.03 -14.73 8.44
N HIS A 90 -25.18 -14.52 7.13
CA HIS A 90 -24.21 -13.80 6.32
C HIS A 90 -24.01 -12.37 6.87
N MET A 91 -25.08 -11.61 7.06
CA MET A 91 -25.01 -10.25 7.60
C MET A 91 -24.53 -10.20 9.06
N LEU A 92 -24.87 -11.21 9.88
CA LEU A 92 -24.30 -11.35 11.23
C LEU A 92 -22.78 -11.54 11.16
N GLY A 93 -22.29 -12.33 10.20
CA GLY A 93 -20.86 -12.48 9.97
C GLY A 93 -20.19 -11.17 9.58
N VAL A 94 -20.80 -10.39 8.68
CA VAL A 94 -20.33 -9.05 8.30
C VAL A 94 -20.29 -8.10 9.50
N LEU A 95 -21.33 -8.12 10.35
CA LEU A 95 -21.39 -7.33 11.58
C LEU A 95 -20.24 -7.69 12.54
N GLU A 96 -20.02 -8.97 12.82
CA GLU A 96 -18.97 -9.42 13.73
C GLU A 96 -17.57 -9.13 13.16
N MET A 97 -17.39 -9.26 11.84
CA MET A 97 -16.15 -8.92 11.17
C MET A 97 -15.85 -7.42 11.29
N ARG A 98 -16.84 -6.54 11.09
CA ARG A 98 -16.68 -5.09 11.33
C ARG A 98 -16.38 -4.76 12.79
N GLY A 99 -16.89 -5.57 13.73
CA GLY A 99 -16.59 -5.47 15.15
C GLY A 99 -15.20 -6.02 15.55
N GLY A 100 -14.45 -6.63 14.62
CA GLY A 100 -13.16 -7.26 14.89
C GLY A 100 -13.24 -8.67 15.51
N ASN A 101 -14.45 -9.21 15.68
CA ASN A 101 -14.68 -10.52 16.26
C ASN A 101 -14.58 -11.63 15.19
N LEU A 102 -13.38 -11.82 14.63
CA LEU A 102 -13.15 -12.77 13.52
C LEU A 102 -13.66 -14.20 13.80
N PRO A 103 -13.52 -14.78 15.03
CA PRO A 103 -14.08 -16.10 15.32
C PRO A 103 -15.61 -16.15 15.24
N ALA A 104 -16.29 -15.10 15.73
CA ALA A 104 -17.75 -15.03 15.69
C ALA A 104 -18.25 -14.81 14.24
N ALA A 105 -17.51 -14.02 13.46
CA ALA A 105 -17.77 -13.85 12.04
C ALA A 105 -17.68 -15.18 11.28
N GLY A 106 -16.62 -15.96 11.54
CA GLY A 106 -16.44 -17.30 10.97
C GLY A 106 -17.59 -18.24 11.30
N ALA A 107 -18.00 -18.31 12.57
CA ALA A 107 -19.12 -19.15 13.00
C ALA A 107 -20.46 -18.76 12.34
N ALA A 108 -20.68 -17.46 12.10
CA ALA A 108 -21.86 -16.98 11.39
C ALA A 108 -21.80 -17.32 9.89
N PHE A 109 -20.66 -17.09 9.24
CA PHE A 109 -20.47 -17.48 7.83
C PHE A 109 -20.58 -19.00 7.62
N ASP A 110 -20.07 -19.83 8.54
CA ASP A 110 -20.21 -21.29 8.47
C ASP A 110 -21.69 -21.71 8.46
N ARG A 111 -22.53 -21.03 9.26
CA ARG A 111 -23.98 -21.26 9.26
C ARG A 111 -24.65 -20.79 7.97
N ALA A 112 -24.24 -19.64 7.43
CA ALA A 112 -24.74 -19.16 6.15
C ALA A 112 -24.38 -20.15 5.03
N LEU A 113 -23.14 -20.62 5.01
CA LEU A 113 -22.60 -21.55 4.01
C LEU A 113 -23.28 -22.93 4.06
N GLN A 114 -23.69 -23.39 5.24
CA GLN A 114 -24.48 -24.62 5.38
C GLN A 114 -25.87 -24.52 4.74
N ILE A 115 -26.42 -23.31 4.61
CA ILE A 115 -27.76 -23.08 4.07
C ILE A 115 -27.68 -22.74 2.58
N ASP A 116 -26.74 -21.88 2.20
CA ASP A 116 -26.49 -21.47 0.81
C ASP A 116 -24.99 -21.52 0.48
N PRO A 117 -24.49 -22.67 -0.02
CA PRO A 117 -23.07 -22.85 -0.31
C PRO A 117 -22.60 -22.16 -1.60
N ASP A 118 -23.53 -21.70 -2.44
CA ASP A 118 -23.25 -21.19 -3.79
C ASP A 118 -23.48 -19.67 -3.91
N ASP A 119 -23.60 -18.96 -2.78
CA ASP A 119 -23.67 -17.50 -2.75
C ASP A 119 -22.28 -16.86 -2.98
N PRO A 120 -22.04 -16.17 -4.12
CA PRO A 120 -20.76 -15.55 -4.41
C PRO A 120 -20.41 -14.41 -3.44
N GLU A 121 -21.39 -13.66 -2.91
CA GLU A 121 -21.12 -12.57 -1.97
C GLU A 121 -20.67 -13.10 -0.60
N LEU A 122 -21.27 -14.20 -0.14
CA LEU A 122 -20.80 -14.90 1.05
C LEU A 122 -19.34 -15.36 0.90
N TRP A 123 -18.97 -15.91 -0.26
CA TRP A 123 -17.58 -16.30 -0.52
C TRP A 123 -16.62 -15.11 -0.56
N VAL A 124 -17.06 -13.94 -1.03
CA VAL A 124 -16.28 -12.69 -0.92
C VAL A 124 -16.04 -12.34 0.54
N ASP A 125 -17.07 -12.35 1.39
CA ASP A 125 -16.94 -11.97 2.80
C ASP A 125 -16.17 -13.01 3.63
N ILE A 126 -16.29 -14.30 3.32
CA ILE A 126 -15.40 -15.35 3.82
C ILE A 126 -13.95 -15.03 3.42
N GLY A 127 -13.72 -14.70 2.15
CA GLY A 127 -12.39 -14.30 1.68
C GLY A 127 -11.83 -13.10 2.43
N ARG A 128 -12.64 -12.06 2.68
CA ARG A 128 -12.24 -10.88 3.47
C ARG A 128 -11.92 -11.25 4.92
N LEU A 129 -12.71 -12.12 5.55
CA LEU A 129 -12.44 -12.63 6.88
C LEU A 129 -11.09 -13.35 6.94
N ARG A 130 -10.83 -14.25 5.98
CA ARG A 130 -9.56 -14.99 5.87
C ARG A 130 -8.39 -14.04 5.65
N TYR A 131 -8.55 -13.04 4.79
CA TYR A 131 -7.54 -12.01 4.58
C TYR A 131 -7.22 -11.23 5.86
N LEU A 132 -8.24 -10.78 6.61
CA LEU A 132 -8.07 -10.09 7.89
C LEU A 132 -7.44 -10.98 8.98
N GLY A 133 -7.72 -12.29 8.94
CA GLY A 133 -7.11 -13.29 9.81
C GLY A 133 -5.65 -13.63 9.45
N GLY A 134 -5.12 -13.09 8.35
CA GLY A 134 -3.79 -13.41 7.83
C GLY A 134 -3.72 -14.75 7.08
N GLU A 135 -4.86 -15.36 6.77
CA GLU A 135 -5.00 -16.62 6.02
C GLU A 135 -5.18 -16.31 4.53
N HIS A 136 -4.23 -15.57 3.96
CA HIS A 136 -4.38 -14.99 2.63
C HIS A 136 -4.49 -16.03 1.49
N THR A 137 -3.91 -17.24 1.66
CA THR A 137 -4.10 -18.34 0.69
C THR A 137 -5.56 -18.76 0.61
N LEU A 138 -6.22 -18.92 1.76
CA LEU A 138 -7.65 -19.23 1.84
C LEU A 138 -8.50 -18.06 1.32
N ALA A 139 -8.04 -16.82 1.49
CA ALA A 139 -8.71 -15.66 0.89
C ALA A 139 -8.67 -15.70 -0.65
N LEU A 140 -7.55 -16.13 -1.23
CA LEU A 140 -7.41 -16.29 -2.68
C LEU A 140 -8.34 -17.39 -3.21
N GLU A 141 -8.37 -18.55 -2.55
CA GLU A 141 -9.26 -19.66 -2.88
C GLU A 141 -10.74 -19.26 -2.81
N ALA A 142 -11.13 -18.54 -1.75
CA ALA A 142 -12.49 -18.02 -1.59
C ALA A 142 -12.85 -17.02 -2.69
N SER A 143 -11.92 -16.14 -3.09
CA SER A 143 -12.10 -15.23 -4.21
C SER A 143 -12.28 -15.96 -5.55
N GLU A 144 -11.52 -17.03 -5.79
CA GLU A 144 -11.65 -17.85 -6.99
C GLU A 144 -12.98 -18.58 -7.04
N ARG A 145 -13.45 -19.08 -5.88
CA ARG A 145 -14.78 -19.69 -5.76
C ARG A 145 -15.88 -18.67 -6.04
N ALA A 146 -15.80 -17.46 -5.48
CA ALA A 146 -16.79 -16.41 -5.72
C ALA A 146 -16.91 -16.04 -7.21
N VAL A 147 -15.78 -15.85 -7.90
CA VAL A 147 -15.76 -15.54 -9.35
C VAL A 147 -16.25 -16.73 -10.18
N ALA A 148 -15.97 -17.96 -9.77
CA ALA A 148 -16.45 -19.15 -10.47
C ALA A 148 -17.96 -19.35 -10.34
N LEU A 149 -18.55 -18.96 -9.20
CA LEU A 149 -19.99 -19.03 -8.95
C LEU A 149 -20.75 -17.98 -9.77
N ASP A 150 -20.25 -16.74 -9.82
CA ASP A 150 -20.80 -15.69 -10.67
C ASP A 150 -19.66 -14.85 -11.29
N PRO A 151 -19.33 -15.11 -12.58
CA PRO A 151 -18.28 -14.38 -13.30
C PRO A 151 -18.56 -12.89 -13.51
N HIS A 152 -19.80 -12.43 -13.30
CA HIS A 152 -20.19 -11.02 -13.48
C HIS A 152 -20.53 -10.33 -12.15
N ASN A 153 -20.31 -11.00 -11.01
CA ASN A 153 -20.56 -10.40 -9.71
C ASN A 153 -19.56 -9.26 -9.45
N PRO A 154 -19.99 -8.00 -9.31
CA PRO A 154 -19.09 -6.87 -9.17
C PRO A 154 -18.24 -6.95 -7.90
N LYS A 155 -18.78 -7.45 -6.78
CA LYS A 155 -18.03 -7.61 -5.52
C LYS A 155 -16.98 -8.71 -5.60
N ALA A 156 -17.28 -9.81 -6.28
CA ALA A 156 -16.33 -10.91 -6.49
C ALA A 156 -15.16 -10.47 -7.38
N LEU A 157 -15.47 -9.81 -8.50
CA LEU A 157 -14.47 -9.25 -9.41
C LEU A 157 -13.62 -8.18 -8.71
N TRP A 158 -14.24 -7.28 -7.95
CA TRP A 158 -13.54 -6.26 -7.18
C TRP A 158 -12.61 -6.86 -6.13
N PHE A 159 -13.08 -7.83 -5.34
CA PHE A 159 -12.27 -8.51 -4.34
C PHE A 159 -11.10 -9.27 -4.98
N ARG A 160 -11.33 -9.93 -6.12
CA ARG A 160 -10.26 -10.57 -6.90
C ARG A 160 -9.21 -9.55 -7.35
N GLY A 161 -9.63 -8.40 -7.85
CA GLY A 161 -8.74 -7.29 -8.20
C GLY A 161 -7.91 -6.80 -7.03
N GLN A 162 -8.49 -6.68 -5.83
CA GLN A 162 -7.77 -6.31 -4.61
C GLN A 162 -6.67 -7.33 -4.26
N LEU A 163 -6.98 -8.63 -4.29
CA LEU A 163 -5.99 -9.69 -4.01
C LEU A 163 -4.91 -9.76 -5.09
N ASP A 164 -5.27 -9.61 -6.36
CA ASP A 164 -4.30 -9.61 -7.46
C ASP A 164 -3.36 -8.41 -7.42
N ARG A 165 -3.86 -7.26 -6.95
CA ARG A 165 -3.01 -6.08 -6.71
C ARG A 165 -1.91 -6.39 -5.68
N ASP A 166 -2.22 -7.17 -4.65
CA ASP A 166 -1.28 -7.53 -3.59
C ASP A 166 -0.28 -8.62 -4.01
N VAL A 167 -0.74 -9.63 -4.76
CA VAL A 167 0.09 -10.77 -5.20
C VAL A 167 0.93 -10.40 -6.43
N ARG A 168 0.27 -9.90 -7.48
CA ARG A 168 0.79 -9.76 -8.84
C ARG A 168 1.07 -8.31 -9.24
N GLY A 169 0.56 -7.34 -8.47
CA GLY A 169 0.79 -5.92 -8.67
C GLY A 169 -0.31 -5.21 -9.45
N MET A 170 -0.15 -3.90 -9.64
CA MET A 170 -1.20 -3.02 -10.15
C MET A 170 -1.66 -3.40 -11.56
N ALA A 171 -0.74 -3.81 -12.44
CA ALA A 171 -1.07 -4.18 -13.82
C ALA A 171 -2.03 -5.37 -13.91
N ALA A 172 -1.91 -6.36 -13.03
CA ALA A 172 -2.76 -7.54 -13.01
C ALA A 172 -4.15 -7.27 -12.41
N ALA A 173 -4.26 -6.25 -11.54
CA ALA A 173 -5.51 -5.89 -10.88
C ALA A 173 -6.46 -5.08 -11.77
N LEU A 174 -5.91 -4.27 -12.68
CA LEU A 174 -6.70 -3.33 -13.49
C LEU A 174 -7.81 -4.00 -14.32
N PRO A 175 -7.58 -5.13 -15.02
CA PRO A 175 -8.64 -5.81 -15.77
C PRO A 175 -9.81 -6.29 -14.88
N TRP A 176 -9.53 -6.67 -13.63
CA TRP A 176 -10.59 -7.07 -12.69
C TRP A 176 -11.44 -5.89 -12.23
N PHE A 177 -10.82 -4.75 -11.97
CA PHE A 177 -11.55 -3.53 -11.65
C PHE A 177 -12.35 -3.01 -12.83
N GLU A 178 -11.80 -3.10 -14.04
CA GLU A 178 -12.51 -2.76 -15.29
C GLU A 178 -13.76 -3.66 -15.45
N ALA A 179 -13.62 -4.99 -15.32
CA ALA A 179 -14.76 -5.91 -15.38
C ALA A 179 -15.79 -5.67 -14.25
N ALA A 180 -15.33 -5.34 -13.04
CA ALA A 180 -16.22 -5.02 -11.93
C ALA A 180 -17.02 -3.72 -12.20
N LEU A 181 -16.40 -2.72 -12.84
CA LEU A 181 -17.06 -1.47 -13.26
C LEU A 181 -17.96 -1.67 -14.49
N GLU A 182 -17.70 -2.65 -15.36
CA GLU A 182 -18.65 -3.03 -16.41
C GLU A 182 -19.95 -3.58 -15.81
N ALA A 183 -19.84 -4.39 -14.75
CA ALA A 183 -20.98 -4.93 -14.03
C ALA A 183 -21.68 -3.88 -13.13
N ALA A 184 -20.94 -2.98 -12.51
CA ALA A 184 -21.45 -1.92 -11.65
C ALA A 184 -20.78 -0.55 -11.93
N PRO A 185 -21.21 0.19 -12.98
CA PRO A 185 -20.54 1.42 -13.44
C PRO A 185 -20.58 2.59 -12.48
N GLU A 186 -21.42 2.52 -11.45
CA GLU A 186 -21.68 3.57 -10.47
C GLU A 186 -21.32 3.13 -9.04
N ASP A 187 -20.54 2.05 -8.90
CA ASP A 187 -20.05 1.65 -7.59
C ASP A 187 -18.85 2.53 -7.16
N ALA A 188 -19.06 3.32 -6.11
CA ALA A 188 -18.06 4.26 -5.60
C ALA A 188 -16.84 3.55 -4.98
N ASP A 189 -17.00 2.36 -4.40
CA ASP A 189 -15.91 1.60 -3.80
C ASP A 189 -14.97 1.07 -4.90
N ILE A 190 -15.55 0.51 -5.96
CA ILE A 190 -14.79 0.00 -7.11
C ILE A 190 -14.10 1.15 -7.84
N LEU A 191 -14.79 2.27 -8.07
CA LEU A 191 -14.20 3.48 -8.69
C LEU A 191 -13.01 4.01 -7.90
N ALA A 192 -13.12 4.05 -6.56
CA ALA A 192 -12.05 4.54 -5.70
C ALA A 192 -10.80 3.63 -5.77
N ASP A 193 -10.97 2.31 -5.72
CA ASP A 193 -9.85 1.36 -5.81
C ASP A 193 -9.22 1.33 -7.21
N TYR A 194 -10.05 1.42 -8.26
CA TYR A 194 -9.58 1.54 -9.63
C TYR A 194 -8.74 2.80 -9.82
N ALA A 195 -9.26 3.97 -9.39
CA ALA A 195 -8.55 5.24 -9.44
C ALA A 195 -7.24 5.22 -8.63
N ALA A 196 -7.25 4.67 -7.42
CA ALA A 196 -6.04 4.51 -6.60
C ALA A 196 -4.98 3.67 -7.34
N THR A 197 -5.39 2.56 -7.93
CA THR A 197 -4.51 1.64 -8.68
C THR A 197 -3.94 2.28 -9.94
N LEU A 198 -4.74 3.04 -10.69
CA LEU A 198 -4.28 3.87 -11.82
C LEU A 198 -3.25 4.91 -11.37
N GLY A 199 -3.51 5.57 -10.24
CA GLY A 199 -2.59 6.54 -9.67
C GLY A 199 -1.24 5.94 -9.28
N GLU A 200 -1.26 4.80 -8.59
CA GLU A 200 -0.05 4.08 -8.17
C GLU A 200 0.74 3.51 -9.35
N SER A 201 0.06 3.04 -10.40
CA SER A 201 0.70 2.60 -11.64
C SER A 201 1.24 3.76 -12.50
N GLY A 202 0.88 5.01 -12.19
CA GLY A 202 1.34 6.20 -12.90
C GLY A 202 0.47 6.65 -14.07
N ARG A 203 -0.69 6.00 -14.27
CA ARG A 203 -1.70 6.32 -15.28
C ARG A 203 -2.54 7.53 -14.85
N ALA A 204 -1.90 8.70 -14.69
CA ALA A 204 -2.51 9.88 -14.07
C ALA A 204 -3.72 10.46 -14.84
N ALA A 205 -3.69 10.42 -16.17
CA ALA A 205 -4.81 10.88 -17.01
C ALA A 205 -6.06 10.00 -16.83
N GLU A 206 -5.85 8.69 -16.72
CA GLU A 206 -6.92 7.72 -16.53
C GLU A 206 -7.46 7.78 -15.10
N MET A 207 -6.57 7.94 -14.11
CA MET A 207 -6.96 8.22 -12.72
C MET A 207 -7.85 9.47 -12.66
N LEU A 208 -7.50 10.56 -13.35
CA LEU A 208 -8.32 11.77 -13.39
C LEU A 208 -9.72 11.51 -13.98
N THR A 209 -9.81 10.65 -14.99
CA THR A 209 -11.10 10.25 -15.60
C THR A 209 -11.95 9.46 -14.60
N ALA A 210 -11.39 8.46 -13.94
CA ALA A 210 -12.07 7.68 -12.90
C ALA A 210 -12.52 8.55 -11.72
N VAL A 211 -11.67 9.48 -11.26
CA VAL A 211 -11.98 10.42 -10.18
C VAL A 211 -13.09 11.41 -10.57
N ARG A 212 -13.17 11.84 -11.84
CA ARG A 212 -14.29 12.67 -12.32
C ARG A 212 -15.60 11.89 -12.31
N ARG A 213 -15.59 10.64 -12.76
CA ARG A 213 -16.77 9.76 -12.68
C ARG A 213 -17.22 9.56 -11.24
N MET A 214 -16.28 9.34 -10.32
CA MET A 214 -16.57 9.25 -8.88
C MET A 214 -17.20 10.54 -8.34
N ALA A 215 -16.78 11.71 -8.82
CA ALA A 215 -17.38 12.98 -8.42
C ALA A 215 -18.83 13.16 -8.89
N GLU A 216 -19.20 12.55 -10.02
CA GLU A 216 -20.58 12.54 -10.52
C GLU A 216 -21.47 11.60 -9.71
N VAL A 217 -20.95 10.40 -9.41
CA VAL A 217 -21.71 9.31 -8.78
C VAL A 217 -21.81 9.47 -7.26
N ALA A 218 -20.72 9.87 -6.62
CA ALA A 218 -20.62 9.96 -5.16
C ALA A 218 -19.89 11.26 -4.73
N PRO A 219 -20.48 12.44 -4.98
CA PRO A 219 -19.85 13.74 -4.68
C PRO A 219 -19.55 13.98 -3.19
N GLY A 220 -20.23 13.25 -2.30
CA GLY A 220 -20.05 13.32 -0.85
C GLY A 220 -19.03 12.34 -0.29
N ASP A 221 -18.45 11.45 -1.10
CA ASP A 221 -17.51 10.44 -0.62
C ASP A 221 -16.17 11.09 -0.19
N PRO A 222 -15.71 10.90 1.06
CA PRO A 222 -14.43 11.44 1.53
C PRO A 222 -13.23 11.03 0.66
N ARG A 223 -13.22 9.82 0.09
CA ARG A 223 -12.09 9.33 -0.71
C ARG A 223 -11.92 10.12 -2.00
N LEU A 224 -12.97 10.76 -2.52
CA LEU A 224 -12.90 11.61 -3.70
C LEU A 224 -11.85 12.72 -3.53
N TYR A 225 -11.96 13.49 -2.45
CA TYR A 225 -11.03 14.61 -2.18
C TYR A 225 -9.62 14.12 -1.88
N PHE A 226 -9.47 12.93 -1.29
CA PHE A 226 -8.16 12.30 -1.09
C PHE A 226 -7.48 11.98 -2.43
N LEU A 227 -8.20 11.34 -3.35
CA LEU A 227 -7.66 10.97 -4.67
C LEU A 227 -7.35 12.21 -5.52
N GLN A 228 -8.18 13.25 -5.46
CA GLN A 228 -7.91 14.54 -6.11
C GLN A 228 -6.67 15.22 -5.52
N ALA A 229 -6.50 15.20 -4.19
CA ALA A 229 -5.32 15.76 -3.53
C ALA A 229 -4.04 15.01 -3.93
N ILE A 230 -4.09 13.68 -4.11
CA ILE A 230 -2.97 12.89 -4.63
C ILE A 230 -2.60 13.34 -6.05
N LEU A 231 -3.58 13.53 -6.94
CA LEU A 231 -3.35 14.02 -8.29
C LEU A 231 -2.67 15.40 -8.29
N ALA A 232 -3.21 16.34 -7.52
CA ALA A 232 -2.65 17.69 -7.39
C ALA A 232 -1.22 17.67 -6.82
N ALA A 233 -0.98 16.92 -5.74
CA ALA A 233 0.35 16.78 -5.12
C ALA A 233 1.36 16.15 -6.09
N ARG A 234 0.95 15.18 -6.92
CA ARG A 234 1.79 14.58 -7.96
C ARG A 234 2.08 15.53 -9.12
N ALA A 235 1.16 16.43 -9.43
CA ALA A 235 1.38 17.53 -10.38
C ALA A 235 2.27 18.66 -9.80
N GLY A 236 2.60 18.60 -8.51
CA GLY A 236 3.39 19.63 -7.81
C GLY A 236 2.56 20.82 -7.32
N ASP A 237 1.23 20.79 -7.50
CA ASP A 237 0.31 21.81 -7.01
C ASP A 237 -0.11 21.49 -5.57
N PHE A 238 0.78 21.79 -4.62
CA PHE A 238 0.56 21.48 -3.21
C PHE A 238 -0.48 22.38 -2.54
N ASP A 239 -0.74 23.57 -3.08
CA ASP A 239 -1.79 24.46 -2.58
C ASP A 239 -3.17 23.94 -2.92
N LEU A 240 -3.38 23.51 -4.18
CA LEU A 240 -4.59 22.81 -4.56
C LEU A 240 -4.74 21.51 -3.79
N ALA A 241 -3.67 20.72 -3.66
CA ALA A 241 -3.69 19.47 -2.89
C ALA A 241 -4.14 19.70 -1.45
N ARG A 242 -3.59 20.71 -0.77
CA ARG A 242 -3.99 21.10 0.59
C ARG A 242 -5.45 21.52 0.65
N GLY A 243 -5.90 22.38 -0.27
CA GLY A 243 -7.28 22.85 -0.32
C GLY A 243 -8.31 21.73 -0.54
N LEU A 244 -8.00 20.78 -1.42
CA LEU A 244 -8.81 19.58 -1.65
C LEU A 244 -8.79 18.67 -0.43
N PHE A 245 -7.62 18.42 0.14
CA PHE A 245 -7.47 17.55 1.30
C PHE A 245 -8.22 18.07 2.53
N SER A 246 -8.32 19.39 2.71
CA SER A 246 -9.13 20.00 3.77
C SER A 246 -10.65 19.79 3.62
N ARG A 247 -11.14 19.46 2.42
CA ARG A 247 -12.57 19.20 2.14
C ARG A 247 -13.02 17.77 2.44
N ARG A 248 -12.09 16.89 2.84
CA ARG A 248 -12.35 15.47 3.05
C ARG A 248 -13.32 15.15 4.20
N GLY A 249 -13.56 16.11 5.10
CA GLY A 249 -14.26 15.87 6.36
C GLY A 249 -13.36 15.31 7.48
N ASP A 250 -13.94 15.10 8.66
CA ASP A 250 -13.21 14.81 9.90
C ASP A 250 -12.94 13.31 10.14
N LEU A 251 -13.82 12.44 9.64
CA LEU A 251 -13.89 11.01 10.00
C LEU A 251 -12.64 10.20 9.63
N ASP A 252 -11.76 10.79 8.84
CA ASP A 252 -10.75 10.06 8.10
C ASP A 252 -9.33 10.61 8.42
N ARG A 253 -9.23 11.73 9.17
CA ARG A 253 -7.97 12.40 9.58
C ARG A 253 -6.95 11.50 10.32
N LEU A 254 -7.37 10.31 10.74
CA LEU A 254 -6.60 9.39 11.58
C LEU A 254 -6.01 8.19 10.83
N SER A 255 -6.33 7.99 9.54
CA SER A 255 -5.73 6.87 8.82
C SER A 255 -4.25 7.14 8.51
N PRO A 256 -3.36 6.14 8.63
CA PRO A 256 -1.94 6.29 8.30
C PRO A 256 -1.64 6.86 6.92
N ALA A 257 -2.38 6.44 5.90
CA ALA A 257 -2.18 6.89 4.52
C ALA A 257 -2.47 8.39 4.38
N THR A 258 -3.48 8.88 5.11
CA THR A 258 -3.89 10.28 5.01
C THR A 258 -3.04 11.18 5.88
N ALA A 259 -2.60 10.72 7.05
CA ALA A 259 -1.55 11.38 7.83
C ALA A 259 -0.25 11.51 7.01
N LEU A 260 0.17 10.45 6.32
CA LEU A 260 1.34 10.49 5.46
C LEU A 260 1.20 11.53 4.33
N LEU A 261 0.07 11.53 3.61
CA LEU A 261 -0.17 12.50 2.55
C LEU A 261 -0.19 13.94 3.08
N SER A 262 -0.89 14.19 4.20
CA SER A 262 -0.95 15.51 4.84
C SER A 262 0.44 16.03 5.21
N GLY A 263 1.24 15.20 5.88
CA GLY A 263 2.60 15.57 6.25
C GLY A 263 3.48 15.86 5.03
N VAL A 264 3.31 15.11 3.93
CA VAL A 264 4.03 15.37 2.68
C VAL A 264 3.57 16.68 2.03
N ILE A 265 2.28 16.98 2.01
CA ILE A 265 1.74 18.25 1.51
C ILE A 265 2.33 19.40 2.32
N ASP A 266 2.25 19.35 3.65
CA ASP A 266 2.78 20.42 4.51
C ASP A 266 4.28 20.63 4.33
N LEU A 267 5.04 19.54 4.26
CA LEU A 267 6.49 19.61 4.03
C LEU A 267 6.82 20.30 2.70
N ARG A 268 6.05 20.02 1.65
CA ARG A 268 6.27 20.54 0.29
C ARG A 268 5.69 21.94 0.09
N SER A 269 4.68 22.34 0.86
CA SER A 269 4.16 23.71 0.93
C SER A 269 5.01 24.64 1.81
N GLY A 270 6.13 24.16 2.36
CA GLY A 270 7.03 24.99 3.17
C GLY A 270 6.66 25.08 4.66
N ASN A 271 5.86 24.13 5.17
CA ASN A 271 5.42 24.04 6.57
C ASN A 271 6.08 22.84 7.31
N PRO A 272 7.43 22.77 7.42
CA PRO A 272 8.13 21.60 7.95
C PRO A 272 7.82 21.32 9.43
N ALA A 273 7.53 22.34 10.24
CA ALA A 273 7.17 22.15 11.65
C ALA A 273 5.83 21.41 11.82
N SER A 274 4.84 21.71 10.97
CA SER A 274 3.55 21.01 10.97
C SER A 274 3.72 19.57 10.49
N ALA A 275 4.48 19.37 9.40
CA ALA A 275 4.81 18.06 8.89
C ALA A 275 5.51 17.18 9.94
N ALA A 276 6.44 17.74 10.72
CA ALA A 276 7.13 17.04 11.80
C ALA A 276 6.14 16.50 12.86
N GLN A 277 5.16 17.31 13.29
CA GLN A 277 4.14 16.85 14.26
C GLN A 277 3.27 15.71 13.71
N ILE A 278 2.96 15.73 12.41
CA ILE A 278 2.19 14.67 11.76
C ILE A 278 3.02 13.39 11.68
N PHE A 279 4.26 13.48 11.20
CA PHE A 279 5.15 12.32 11.08
C PHE A 279 5.53 11.75 12.44
N ASP A 280 5.61 12.58 13.48
CA ASP A 280 5.88 12.12 14.85
C ASP A 280 4.77 11.21 15.38
N ARG A 281 3.51 11.64 15.29
CA ARG A 281 2.35 10.81 15.63
C ARG A 281 2.29 9.52 14.81
N LEU A 282 2.59 9.62 13.51
CA LEU A 282 2.61 8.44 12.64
C LEU A 282 3.72 7.46 13.02
N LEU A 283 4.90 7.95 13.37
CA LEU A 283 6.02 7.11 13.81
C LEU A 283 5.73 6.43 15.16
N LEU A 284 5.02 7.09 16.08
CA LEU A 284 4.57 6.45 17.33
C LEU A 284 3.66 5.25 17.06
N SER A 285 2.75 5.36 16.09
CA SER A 285 1.88 4.25 15.67
C SER A 285 2.62 3.18 14.83
N GLN A 286 3.72 3.54 14.18
CA GLN A 286 4.50 2.66 13.31
C GLN A 286 6.01 2.84 13.53
N PRO A 287 6.56 2.37 14.67
CA PRO A 287 7.95 2.63 15.06
C PRO A 287 8.98 2.11 14.03
N ASP A 288 8.61 1.05 13.31
CA ASP A 288 9.44 0.40 12.30
C ASP A 288 9.30 1.00 10.89
N ASN A 289 8.43 2.00 10.69
CA ASN A 289 8.26 2.63 9.39
C ASN A 289 9.44 3.57 9.08
N ARG A 290 10.45 3.01 8.40
CA ARG A 290 11.66 3.70 7.96
C ARG A 290 11.36 4.97 7.16
N ARG A 291 10.33 4.94 6.31
CA ARG A 291 9.98 6.09 5.46
C ARG A 291 9.47 7.26 6.29
N VAL A 292 8.60 6.99 7.26
CA VAL A 292 8.09 8.03 8.18
C VAL A 292 9.23 8.58 9.04
N ARG A 293 10.15 7.73 9.51
CA ARG A 293 11.35 8.16 10.23
C ARG A 293 12.22 9.11 9.40
N GLN A 294 12.46 8.80 8.13
CA GLN A 294 13.20 9.68 7.21
C GLN A 294 12.49 11.03 7.02
N LEU A 295 11.18 11.00 6.81
CA LEU A 295 10.38 12.20 6.60
C LEU A 295 10.35 13.10 7.84
N LEU A 296 10.26 12.51 9.04
CA LEU A 296 10.35 13.23 10.31
C LEU A 296 11.73 13.86 10.49
N ALA A 297 12.82 13.10 10.30
CA ALA A 297 14.17 13.65 10.38
C ALA A 297 14.37 14.80 9.38
N HIS A 298 13.86 14.64 8.15
CA HIS A 298 13.94 15.72 7.16
C HIS A 298 13.14 16.96 7.57
N ALA A 299 11.92 16.78 8.07
CA ALA A 299 11.07 17.86 8.54
C ALA A 299 11.71 18.63 9.71
N LEU A 300 12.28 17.94 10.70
CA LEU A 300 13.00 18.56 11.81
C LEU A 300 14.22 19.36 11.35
N HIS A 301 14.98 18.85 10.38
CA HIS A 301 16.12 19.57 9.81
C HIS A 301 15.66 20.85 9.10
N LEU A 302 14.62 20.76 8.26
CA LEU A 302 14.09 21.93 7.55
C LEU A 302 13.46 22.98 8.47
N SER A 303 12.93 22.58 9.63
CA SER A 303 12.43 23.50 10.64
C SER A 303 13.51 24.08 11.56
N GLY A 304 14.79 23.75 11.34
CA GLY A 304 15.91 24.21 12.17
C GLY A 304 16.02 23.52 13.54
N ASN A 305 15.27 22.44 13.77
CA ASN A 305 15.25 21.68 15.02
C ASN A 305 16.38 20.63 15.07
N ASP A 306 17.59 21.01 14.62
CA ASP A 306 18.73 20.10 14.50
C ASP A 306 19.13 19.46 15.83
N ARG A 307 18.99 20.19 16.94
CA ARG A 307 19.25 19.68 18.30
C ARG A 307 18.33 18.50 18.66
N GLU A 308 17.03 18.63 18.37
CA GLU A 308 16.07 17.54 18.62
C GLU A 308 16.37 16.36 17.69
N LEU A 309 16.64 16.64 16.42
CA LEU A 309 16.94 15.64 15.42
C LEU A 309 18.13 14.76 15.84
N VAL A 310 19.25 15.36 16.22
CA VAL A 310 20.43 14.60 16.64
C VAL A 310 20.20 13.87 17.96
N TYR A 311 19.44 14.46 18.89
CA TYR A 311 19.07 13.79 20.15
C TYR A 311 18.25 12.52 19.89
N ARG A 312 17.28 12.57 18.98
CA ARG A 312 16.37 11.45 18.71
C ARG A 312 16.95 10.39 17.77
N PHE A 313 17.74 10.80 16.78
CA PHE A 313 18.16 9.93 15.69
C PHE A 313 19.67 9.75 15.57
N GLY A 314 20.48 10.38 16.43
CA GLY A 314 21.94 10.26 16.44
C GLY A 314 22.41 8.81 16.50
N ASP A 315 21.97 8.08 17.54
CA ASP A 315 22.34 6.67 17.72
C ASP A 315 21.82 5.80 16.57
N ALA A 316 20.56 6.02 16.17
CA ALA A 316 19.94 5.28 15.07
C ALA A 316 20.68 5.47 13.73
N ALA A 317 21.27 6.66 13.49
CA ALA A 317 22.06 6.94 12.29
C ALA A 317 23.45 6.28 12.31
N LEU A 318 24.00 6.03 13.51
CA LEU A 318 25.30 5.36 13.68
C LEU A 318 25.20 3.85 13.46
N ARG A 319 24.06 3.21 13.79
CA ARG A 319 23.86 1.75 13.66
C ARG A 319 24.21 1.19 12.27
N PRO A 320 24.84 0.01 12.14
CA PRO A 320 25.22 -0.54 10.83
C PRO A 320 24.08 -0.62 9.80
N ASP A 321 22.85 -0.89 10.24
CA ASP A 321 21.62 -1.00 9.44
C ASP A 321 20.95 0.35 9.12
N ALA A 322 21.53 1.46 9.61
CA ALA A 322 20.96 2.78 9.43
C ALA A 322 20.77 3.13 7.95
N ASP A 323 19.66 3.79 7.68
CA ASP A 323 19.37 4.29 6.36
C ASP A 323 20.36 5.37 5.90
N PRO A 324 20.85 5.31 4.66
CA PRO A 324 21.79 6.31 4.15
C PRO A 324 21.21 7.73 4.14
N TYR A 325 19.92 7.88 3.85
CA TYR A 325 19.27 9.18 3.86
C TYR A 325 19.11 9.69 5.31
N LEU A 326 18.80 8.81 6.27
CA LEU A 326 18.81 9.18 7.70
C LEU A 326 20.20 9.60 8.15
N ALA A 327 21.23 8.80 7.86
CA ALA A 327 22.62 9.11 8.21
C ALA A 327 23.08 10.44 7.58
N ALA A 328 22.75 10.69 6.31
CA ALA A 328 23.05 11.97 5.66
C ALA A 328 22.35 13.16 6.34
N THR A 329 21.08 12.99 6.73
CA THR A 329 20.28 14.05 7.34
C THR A 329 20.78 14.38 8.75
N VAL A 330 21.11 13.36 9.55
CA VAL A 330 21.72 13.54 10.88
C VAL A 330 23.14 14.12 10.77
N GLY A 331 23.93 13.68 9.79
CA GLY A 331 25.24 14.25 9.50
C GLY A 331 25.17 15.75 9.20
N ARG A 332 24.23 16.18 8.34
CA ARG A 332 23.99 17.59 8.04
C ARG A 332 23.50 18.39 9.25
N ALA A 333 22.68 17.79 10.12
CA ALA A 333 22.27 18.42 11.36
C ALA A 333 23.46 18.67 12.29
N TYR A 334 24.40 17.71 12.42
CA TYR A 334 25.65 17.96 13.15
C TYR A 334 26.51 19.06 12.52
N GLU A 335 26.57 19.17 11.18
CA GLU A 335 27.24 20.30 10.52
C GLU A 335 26.60 21.66 10.88
N ALA A 336 25.26 21.73 10.86
CA ALA A 336 24.52 22.93 11.23
C ALA A 336 24.75 23.34 12.70
N LEU A 337 24.98 22.37 13.59
CA LEU A 337 25.36 22.58 14.98
C LEU A 337 26.86 22.89 15.18
N GLY A 338 27.67 22.86 14.13
CA GLY A 338 29.13 23.07 14.19
C GLY A 338 29.93 21.85 14.64
N GLU A 339 29.29 20.70 14.85
CA GLU A 339 29.91 19.46 15.34
C GLU A 339 30.49 18.60 14.20
N ARG A 340 31.40 19.17 13.41
CA ARG A 340 31.95 18.53 12.19
C ARG A 340 32.58 17.15 12.42
N GLY A 341 33.17 16.92 13.60
CA GLY A 341 33.75 15.62 13.97
C GLY A 341 32.71 14.49 14.05
N LYS A 342 31.47 14.80 14.47
CA LYS A 342 30.36 13.83 14.49
C LYS A 342 29.66 13.73 13.13
N ALA A 343 29.66 14.81 12.34
CA ALA A 343 29.07 14.82 11.01
C ALA A 343 29.83 13.92 10.01
N ALA A 344 31.16 14.02 9.98
CA ALA A 344 32.01 13.33 9.00
C ALA A 344 31.73 11.82 8.85
N PRO A 345 31.72 11.00 9.91
CA PRO A 345 31.49 9.56 9.78
C PRO A 345 30.09 9.22 9.23
N LEU A 346 29.08 10.01 9.57
CA LEU A 346 27.70 9.80 9.10
C LEU A 346 27.55 10.14 7.61
N LEU A 347 28.15 11.25 7.17
CA LEU A 347 28.14 11.66 5.76
C LEU A 347 28.95 10.69 4.89
N GLU A 348 30.11 10.24 5.39
CA GLU A 348 30.91 9.22 4.73
C GLU A 348 30.13 7.92 4.56
N LYS A 349 29.50 7.43 5.64
CA LYS A 349 28.64 6.25 5.59
C LYS A 349 27.50 6.38 4.59
N ALA A 350 26.81 7.52 4.59
CA ALA A 350 25.74 7.78 3.62
C ALA A 350 26.23 7.74 2.16
N SER A 351 27.45 8.23 1.92
CA SER A 351 28.07 8.24 0.59
C SER A 351 28.46 6.84 0.09
N ARG A 352 28.85 5.92 0.99
CA ARG A 352 29.28 4.55 0.67
C ARG A 352 28.13 3.59 0.40
N ALA A 353 26.90 3.94 0.79
CA ALA A 353 25.76 3.03 0.72
C ALA A 353 25.19 2.90 -0.71
N GLY A 354 25.92 2.21 -1.58
CA GLY A 354 25.47 1.76 -2.90
C GLY A 354 25.33 0.24 -3.02
N GLY A 355 25.52 -0.51 -1.93
CA GLY A 355 25.46 -1.96 -1.94
C GLY A 355 24.05 -2.51 -1.66
N PRO A 356 23.64 -3.62 -2.30
CA PRO A 356 22.40 -4.35 -2.02
C PRO A 356 22.42 -5.12 -0.69
N GLY A 357 23.25 -4.70 0.28
CA GLY A 357 23.41 -5.41 1.55
C GLY A 357 22.11 -5.43 2.34
N LEU A 358 21.62 -6.62 2.65
CA LEU A 358 20.60 -6.80 3.68
C LEU A 358 21.32 -6.72 5.03
N ALA A 359 21.02 -5.68 5.81
CA ALA A 359 21.41 -5.62 7.21
C ALA A 359 20.23 -6.09 8.07
N PRO A 360 20.45 -6.94 9.07
CA PRO A 360 19.41 -7.26 10.05
C PRO A 360 18.90 -5.98 10.72
N PHE A 361 17.58 -5.81 10.79
CA PHE A 361 16.99 -4.66 11.45
C PHE A 361 17.06 -4.82 12.97
N ALA A 362 17.75 -3.90 13.64
CA ALA A 362 17.77 -3.86 15.09
C ALA A 362 16.46 -3.26 15.64
N THR A 363 15.74 -4.00 16.49
CA THR A 363 14.52 -3.51 17.16
C THR A 363 14.84 -2.48 18.23
N ALA A 364 13.90 -1.58 18.53
CA ALA A 364 14.02 -0.67 19.66
C ALA A 364 13.83 -1.38 21.02
N VAL A 365 13.18 -2.55 21.01
CA VAL A 365 12.93 -3.37 22.20
C VAL A 365 14.10 -4.34 22.41
N PRO A 366 14.74 -4.36 23.60
CA PRO A 366 15.73 -5.35 23.98
C PRO A 366 15.20 -6.79 23.87
N VAL A 367 16.07 -7.72 23.49
CA VAL A 367 15.67 -9.11 23.21
C VAL A 367 15.09 -9.81 24.44
N GLU A 368 15.58 -9.50 25.65
CA GLU A 368 15.09 -10.06 26.91
C GLU A 368 13.64 -9.64 27.18
N ILE A 369 13.30 -8.38 26.88
CA ILE A 369 11.93 -7.85 27.03
C ILE A 369 11.02 -8.50 25.96
N ALA A 370 11.51 -8.63 24.74
CA ALA A 370 10.76 -9.30 23.68
C ALA A 370 10.51 -10.78 24.02
N GLN A 371 11.49 -11.47 24.60
CA GLN A 371 11.35 -12.86 25.06
C GLN A 371 10.33 -13.00 26.19
N ALA A 372 10.33 -12.08 27.16
CA ALA A 372 9.35 -12.07 28.24
C ALA A 372 7.91 -11.86 27.74
N ARG A 373 7.72 -11.07 26.67
CA ARG A 373 6.42 -10.90 26.00
C ARG A 373 6.02 -12.11 25.15
N GLY A 374 6.99 -12.87 24.67
CA GLY A 374 6.78 -14.02 23.79
C GLY A 374 6.25 -13.63 22.41
N GLY A 375 5.52 -14.55 21.76
CA GLY A 375 4.90 -14.36 20.44
C GLY A 375 3.37 -14.31 20.49
N ALA A 376 2.80 -13.70 21.54
CA ALA A 376 1.36 -13.70 21.78
C ALA A 376 0.55 -12.95 20.70
N THR A 377 1.16 -11.94 20.07
CA THR A 377 0.59 -11.22 18.92
C THR A 377 1.57 -11.27 17.74
N GLY A 378 1.09 -10.93 16.53
CA GLY A 378 1.98 -10.82 15.37
C GLY A 378 3.08 -9.78 15.57
N THR A 379 2.76 -8.66 16.21
CA THR A 379 3.73 -7.60 16.55
C THR A 379 4.79 -8.08 17.53
N ASP A 380 4.39 -8.83 18.57
CA ASP A 380 5.33 -9.39 19.54
C ASP A 380 6.22 -10.45 18.89
N ALA A 381 5.66 -11.30 18.03
CA ALA A 381 6.42 -12.30 17.27
C ALA A 381 7.47 -11.66 16.35
N VAL A 382 7.09 -10.61 15.59
CA VAL A 382 8.03 -9.84 14.75
C VAL A 382 9.13 -9.21 15.58
N THR A 383 8.78 -8.60 16.71
CA THR A 383 9.74 -7.96 17.62
C THR A 383 10.72 -8.99 18.20
N LEU A 384 10.21 -10.13 18.65
CA LEU A 384 11.00 -11.22 19.22
C LEU A 384 11.99 -11.78 18.20
N VAL A 385 11.52 -12.18 17.01
CA VAL A 385 12.41 -12.76 15.99
C VAL A 385 13.49 -11.77 15.57
N ARG A 386 13.13 -10.51 15.30
CA ARG A 386 14.13 -9.49 14.93
C ARG A 386 15.13 -9.21 16.05
N GLY A 387 14.68 -9.15 17.30
CA GLY A 387 15.55 -9.01 18.46
C GLY A 387 16.54 -10.17 18.60
N LEU A 388 16.08 -11.40 18.37
CA LEU A 388 16.94 -12.60 18.38
C LEU A 388 17.94 -12.63 17.24
N ILE A 389 17.54 -12.20 16.03
CA ILE A 389 18.46 -12.05 14.89
C ILE A 389 19.53 -11.01 15.22
N ALA A 390 19.15 -9.84 15.74
CA ALA A 390 20.07 -8.76 16.09
C ALA A 390 21.04 -9.15 17.22
N ALA A 391 20.61 -10.03 18.13
CA ALA A 391 21.45 -10.59 19.19
C ALA A 391 22.27 -11.83 18.73
N GLU A 392 22.26 -12.16 17.44
CA GLU A 392 22.93 -13.34 16.85
C GLU A 392 22.49 -14.69 17.46
N ARG A 393 21.31 -14.75 18.09
CA ARG A 393 20.72 -15.95 18.70
C ARG A 393 19.91 -16.73 17.66
N LEU A 394 20.59 -17.15 16.58
CA LEU A 394 19.93 -17.60 15.34
C LEU A 394 19.07 -18.86 15.50
N LYS A 395 19.48 -19.82 16.34
CA LYS A 395 18.67 -21.02 16.63
C LYS A 395 17.32 -20.67 17.26
N GLU A 396 17.34 -19.74 18.21
CA GLU A 396 16.13 -19.26 18.87
C GLU A 396 15.29 -18.40 17.92
N ALA A 397 15.93 -17.59 17.06
CA ALA A 397 15.24 -16.82 16.04
C ALA A 397 14.44 -17.72 15.07
N ILE A 398 15.05 -18.80 14.59
CA ILE A 398 14.38 -19.78 13.73
C ILE A 398 13.22 -20.43 14.48
N ALA A 399 13.42 -20.90 15.71
CA ALA A 399 12.36 -21.52 16.50
C ALA A 399 11.18 -20.58 16.75
N ALA A 400 11.45 -19.32 17.07
CA ALA A 400 10.41 -18.31 17.27
C ALA A 400 9.67 -17.97 15.96
N ALA A 401 10.37 -17.89 14.83
CA ALA A 401 9.76 -17.65 13.53
C ALA A 401 8.88 -18.83 13.08
N GLU A 402 9.34 -20.07 13.32
CA GLU A 402 8.56 -21.28 13.06
C GLU A 402 7.32 -21.40 13.93
N ALA A 403 7.42 -21.03 15.22
CA ALA A 403 6.25 -20.98 16.10
C ALA A 403 5.21 -19.95 15.60
N PHE A 404 5.67 -18.80 15.11
CA PHE A 404 4.79 -17.79 14.51
C PHE A 404 4.13 -18.30 13.22
N ARG A 405 4.91 -18.94 12.34
CA ARG A 405 4.40 -19.57 11.11
C ARG A 405 3.39 -20.68 11.42
N GLY A 406 3.62 -21.50 12.44
CA GLY A 406 2.69 -22.56 12.85
C GLY A 406 1.34 -22.02 13.31
N ARG A 407 1.31 -20.83 13.91
CA ARG A 407 0.07 -20.16 14.31
C ARG A 407 -0.64 -19.47 13.14
N PHE A 408 0.11 -18.97 12.15
CA PHE A 408 -0.41 -18.25 10.99
C PHE A 408 0.18 -18.79 9.67
N PRO A 409 -0.15 -20.04 9.28
CA PRO A 409 0.54 -20.73 8.18
C PRO A 409 0.35 -20.07 6.80
N GLY A 410 -0.78 -19.36 6.59
CA GLY A 410 -1.07 -18.61 5.35
C GLY A 410 -0.62 -17.14 5.37
N SER A 411 0.15 -16.71 6.38
CA SER A 411 0.59 -15.32 6.50
C SER A 411 1.89 -15.08 5.73
N ALA A 412 1.85 -14.19 4.74
CA ALA A 412 3.03 -13.74 4.00
C ALA A 412 4.09 -13.15 4.93
N ASP A 413 3.67 -12.44 6.00
CA ASP A 413 4.58 -11.85 6.97
C ASP A 413 5.26 -12.92 7.84
N ALA A 414 4.52 -13.96 8.24
CA ALA A 414 5.10 -15.07 9.00
C ALA A 414 6.11 -15.87 8.16
N LEU A 415 5.77 -16.14 6.89
CA LEU A 415 6.67 -16.79 5.93
C LEU A 415 7.91 -15.93 5.64
N GLY A 416 7.73 -14.63 5.41
CA GLY A 416 8.83 -13.70 5.19
C GLY A 416 9.76 -13.59 6.40
N LEU A 417 9.21 -13.60 7.61
CA LEU A 417 9.99 -13.55 8.85
C LEU A 417 10.78 -14.85 9.10
N ALA A 418 10.19 -16.01 8.78
CA ALA A 418 10.90 -17.29 8.79
C ALA A 418 12.06 -17.29 7.77
N GLY A 419 11.82 -16.78 6.56
CA GLY A 419 12.86 -16.57 5.57
C GLY A 419 14.00 -15.67 6.06
N ASP A 420 13.67 -14.58 6.76
CA ASP A 420 14.68 -13.67 7.35
C ASP A 420 15.57 -14.39 8.38
N ALA A 421 15.00 -15.19 9.27
CA ALA A 421 15.77 -15.97 10.25
C ALA A 421 16.66 -17.04 9.59
N LEU A 422 16.15 -17.71 8.55
CA LEU A 422 16.88 -18.72 7.79
C LEU A 422 18.04 -18.11 6.98
N LEU A 423 17.80 -16.95 6.34
CA LEU A 423 18.80 -16.28 5.53
C LEU A 423 20.00 -15.85 6.37
N VAL A 424 19.76 -15.24 7.53
CA VAL A 424 20.84 -14.82 8.45
C VAL A 424 21.58 -16.03 9.03
N ALA A 425 20.91 -17.18 9.19
CA ALA A 425 21.53 -18.45 9.58
C ALA A 425 22.30 -19.15 8.45
N GLY A 426 22.42 -18.54 7.26
CA GLY A 426 23.13 -19.10 6.11
C GLY A 426 22.36 -20.19 5.35
N ARG A 427 21.09 -20.45 5.71
CA ARG A 427 20.22 -21.45 5.08
C ARG A 427 19.48 -20.85 3.88
N SER A 428 20.26 -20.44 2.88
CA SER A 428 19.78 -19.61 1.75
C SER A 428 18.69 -20.28 0.91
N ASP A 429 18.77 -21.59 0.69
CA ASP A 429 17.79 -22.32 -0.14
C ASP A 429 16.42 -22.37 0.56
N GLU A 430 16.41 -22.71 1.85
CA GLU A 430 15.19 -22.74 2.66
C GLU A 430 14.60 -21.34 2.87
N ALA A 431 15.46 -20.32 3.01
CA ALA A 431 15.03 -18.93 3.06
C ALA A 431 14.33 -18.53 1.75
N LEU A 432 14.89 -18.92 0.60
CA LEU A 432 14.32 -18.63 -0.70
C LEU A 432 12.97 -19.33 -0.92
N GLU A 433 12.82 -20.57 -0.45
CA GLU A 433 11.53 -21.27 -0.46
C GLU A 433 10.48 -20.52 0.36
N ALA A 434 10.83 -20.11 1.59
CA ALA A 434 9.95 -19.32 2.43
C ALA A 434 9.57 -17.97 1.79
N TYR A 435 10.53 -17.29 1.16
CA TYR A 435 10.25 -16.04 0.44
C TYR A 435 9.39 -16.24 -0.80
N ARG A 436 9.56 -17.32 -1.56
CA ARG A 436 8.71 -17.65 -2.72
C ARG A 436 7.28 -17.96 -2.28
N ALA A 437 7.11 -18.72 -1.19
CA ALA A 437 5.80 -18.95 -0.61
C ALA A 437 5.14 -17.63 -0.16
N ALA A 438 5.89 -16.75 0.52
CA ALA A 438 5.40 -15.42 0.88
C ALA A 438 5.05 -14.57 -0.36
N ALA A 439 5.85 -14.62 -1.42
CA ALA A 439 5.65 -13.85 -2.64
C ALA A 439 4.45 -14.33 -3.46
N GLY A 440 4.10 -15.62 -3.37
CA GLY A 440 2.86 -16.17 -3.94
C GLY A 440 1.60 -15.64 -3.28
N ILE A 441 1.73 -15.00 -2.12
CA ILE A 441 0.63 -14.40 -1.35
C ILE A 441 0.66 -12.88 -1.43
N ARG A 442 1.82 -12.27 -1.17
CA ARG A 442 1.99 -10.82 -1.23
C ARG A 442 3.44 -10.49 -1.56
N ARG A 443 3.68 -10.02 -2.77
CA ARG A 443 5.02 -9.66 -3.21
C ARG A 443 5.31 -8.18 -3.03
N SER A 444 5.67 -7.82 -1.80
CA SER A 444 6.13 -6.48 -1.48
C SER A 444 7.55 -6.21 -2.05
N TRP A 445 7.89 -4.94 -2.28
CA TRP A 445 9.25 -4.56 -2.67
C TRP A 445 10.32 -5.01 -1.66
N PRO A 446 10.13 -4.85 -0.33
CA PRO A 446 11.07 -5.40 0.65
C PRO A 446 11.28 -6.91 0.55
N LEU A 447 10.22 -7.69 0.30
CA LEU A 447 10.35 -9.14 0.09
C LEU A 447 11.13 -9.46 -1.19
N THR A 448 10.82 -8.76 -2.28
CA THR A 448 11.54 -8.89 -3.55
C THR A 448 13.02 -8.59 -3.39
N ARG A 449 13.39 -7.54 -2.63
CA ARG A 449 14.79 -7.23 -2.32
C ARG A 449 15.50 -8.35 -1.55
N ARG A 450 14.80 -9.04 -0.64
CA ARG A 450 15.38 -10.19 0.06
C ARG A 450 15.70 -11.32 -0.89
N MET A 451 14.74 -11.68 -1.75
CA MET A 451 14.93 -12.69 -2.80
C MET A 451 16.09 -12.33 -3.74
N LEU A 452 16.19 -11.06 -4.16
CA LEU A 452 17.29 -10.60 -5.02
C LEU A 452 18.66 -10.75 -4.34
N ALA A 453 18.76 -10.42 -3.06
CA ALA A 453 19.99 -10.62 -2.31
C ALA A 453 20.33 -12.11 -2.16
N THR A 454 19.34 -12.99 -1.96
CA THR A 454 19.55 -14.44 -1.93
C THR A 454 20.02 -14.98 -3.28
N TYR A 455 19.41 -14.56 -4.40
CA TYR A 455 19.87 -14.92 -5.74
C TYR A 455 21.28 -14.41 -6.02
N ALA A 456 21.61 -13.19 -5.59
CA ALA A 456 22.96 -12.65 -5.73
C ALA A 456 23.98 -13.50 -4.94
N ALA A 457 23.65 -13.96 -3.73
CA ALA A 457 24.49 -14.84 -2.93
C ALA A 457 24.70 -16.22 -3.59
N GLN A 458 23.70 -16.72 -4.31
CA GLN A 458 23.77 -17.95 -5.11
C GLN A 458 24.39 -17.73 -6.52
N ASN A 459 24.73 -16.49 -6.88
CA ASN A 459 25.16 -16.09 -8.22
C ASN A 459 24.16 -16.43 -9.34
N ASP A 460 22.86 -16.54 -9.02
CA ASP A 460 21.78 -16.79 -9.97
C ASP A 460 21.27 -15.48 -10.58
N ARG A 461 22.03 -14.96 -11.55
CA ARG A 461 21.71 -13.71 -12.25
C ARG A 461 20.45 -13.83 -13.11
N SER A 462 20.14 -15.03 -13.60
CA SER A 462 18.98 -15.26 -14.47
C SER A 462 17.68 -15.09 -13.67
N ALA A 463 17.60 -15.73 -12.50
CA ALA A 463 16.44 -15.59 -11.62
C ALA A 463 16.28 -14.16 -11.09
N ALA A 464 17.39 -13.48 -10.74
CA ALA A 464 17.36 -12.08 -10.35
C ALA A 464 16.82 -11.17 -11.46
N TYR A 465 17.24 -11.40 -12.71
CA TYR A 465 16.77 -10.66 -13.87
C TYR A 465 15.28 -10.87 -14.13
N ALA A 466 14.82 -12.13 -14.08
CA ALA A 466 13.41 -12.47 -14.26
C ALA A 466 12.54 -11.82 -13.19
N LEU A 467 12.95 -11.90 -11.92
CA LEU A 467 12.24 -11.31 -10.79
C LEU A 467 12.13 -9.78 -10.91
N LEU A 468 13.22 -9.10 -11.25
CA LEU A 468 13.21 -7.64 -11.44
C LEU A 468 12.38 -7.22 -12.65
N THR A 469 12.43 -7.97 -13.75
CA THR A 469 11.60 -7.71 -14.94
C THR A 469 10.12 -7.75 -14.57
N ASP A 470 9.72 -8.79 -13.83
CA ASP A 470 8.34 -8.94 -13.38
C ASP A 470 7.95 -7.85 -12.37
N GLN A 471 8.85 -7.48 -11.45
CA GLN A 471 8.63 -6.40 -10.49
C GLN A 471 8.42 -5.04 -11.15
N VAL A 472 9.19 -4.71 -12.19
CA VAL A 472 9.06 -3.45 -12.95
C VAL A 472 7.73 -3.41 -13.72
N ARG A 473 7.27 -4.55 -14.26
CA ARG A 473 5.95 -4.65 -14.89
C ARG A 473 4.82 -4.49 -13.87
N ALA A 474 4.93 -5.17 -12.74
CA ALA A 474 3.95 -5.17 -11.66
C ALA A 474 3.81 -3.81 -10.98
N ALA A 475 4.92 -3.09 -10.80
CA ALA A 475 4.98 -1.76 -10.18
C ALA A 475 5.85 -0.79 -11.01
N PRO A 476 5.32 -0.23 -12.11
CA PRO A 476 6.08 0.59 -13.05
C PRO A 476 6.75 1.81 -12.43
N ARG A 477 6.18 2.36 -11.35
CA ARG A 477 6.75 3.52 -10.64
C ARG A 477 7.87 3.18 -9.67
N ASN A 478 8.23 1.91 -9.52
CA ASN A 478 9.36 1.52 -8.67
C ASN A 478 10.69 1.81 -9.36
N ARG A 479 11.16 3.05 -9.21
CA ARG A 479 12.44 3.52 -9.76
C ARG A 479 13.65 2.71 -9.29
N GLU A 480 13.62 2.18 -8.07
CA GLU A 480 14.73 1.39 -7.52
C GLU A 480 14.82 0.04 -8.24
N ALA A 481 13.68 -0.63 -8.46
CA ALA A 481 13.62 -1.85 -9.25
C ALA A 481 14.09 -1.62 -10.70
N ALA A 482 13.64 -0.52 -11.33
CA ALA A 482 14.07 -0.17 -12.69
C ALA A 482 15.58 0.08 -12.77
N ALA A 483 16.15 0.80 -11.80
CA ALA A 483 17.59 1.05 -11.73
C ALA A 483 18.40 -0.24 -11.49
N MET A 484 17.94 -1.13 -10.61
CA MET A 484 18.57 -2.44 -10.39
C MET A 484 18.52 -3.32 -11.64
N LEU A 485 17.39 -3.34 -12.35
CA LEU A 485 17.25 -4.07 -13.62
C LEU A 485 18.16 -3.49 -14.70
N ALA A 486 18.31 -2.16 -14.75
CA ALA A 486 19.22 -1.50 -15.67
C ALA A 486 20.67 -1.93 -15.44
N LEU A 487 21.14 -1.94 -14.18
CA LEU A 487 22.47 -2.41 -13.82
C LEU A 487 22.71 -3.85 -14.27
N LEU A 488 21.74 -4.74 -14.01
CA LEU A 488 21.86 -6.14 -14.43
C LEU A 488 21.80 -6.31 -15.96
N ALA A 489 21.05 -5.45 -16.67
CA ALA A 489 21.05 -5.40 -18.13
C ALA A 489 22.42 -4.98 -18.67
N PHE A 490 23.08 -3.98 -18.07
CA PHE A 490 24.45 -3.60 -18.45
C PHE A 490 25.45 -4.74 -18.20
N ASP A 491 25.38 -5.40 -17.04
CA ASP A 491 26.25 -6.53 -16.69
C ASP A 491 26.09 -7.73 -17.64
N THR A 492 24.93 -7.86 -18.28
CA THR A 492 24.63 -8.90 -19.27
C THR A 492 24.79 -8.43 -20.73
N GLY A 493 25.31 -7.22 -20.94
CA GLY A 493 25.60 -6.66 -22.27
C GLY A 493 24.41 -6.04 -23.00
N ARG A 494 23.22 -5.98 -22.37
CA ARG A 494 21.98 -5.42 -22.93
C ARG A 494 21.91 -3.90 -22.76
N ARG A 495 22.82 -3.19 -23.44
CA ARG A 495 23.05 -1.75 -23.22
C ARG A 495 21.82 -0.87 -23.50
N GLU A 496 21.16 -1.06 -24.65
CA GLU A 496 19.97 -0.26 -25.01
C GLU A 496 18.84 -0.41 -23.99
N GLN A 497 18.59 -1.65 -23.56
CA GLN A 497 17.61 -1.94 -22.53
C GLN A 497 17.99 -1.30 -21.19
N GLY A 498 19.27 -1.36 -20.79
CA GLY A 498 19.76 -0.71 -19.58
C GLY A 498 19.54 0.81 -19.60
N THR A 499 19.85 1.48 -20.72
CA THR A 499 19.63 2.93 -20.86
C THR A 499 18.15 3.28 -20.79
N ALA A 500 17.29 2.56 -21.50
CA ALA A 500 15.84 2.77 -21.47
C ALA A 500 15.26 2.61 -20.05
N LEU A 501 15.77 1.63 -19.28
CA LEU A 501 15.36 1.41 -17.88
C LEU A 501 15.84 2.54 -16.95
N LEU A 502 17.03 3.11 -17.17
CA LEU A 502 17.49 4.27 -16.42
C LEU A 502 16.64 5.51 -16.72
N ASP A 503 16.32 5.74 -18.00
CA ASP A 503 15.43 6.84 -18.40
C ASP A 503 14.05 6.68 -17.77
N HIS A 504 13.52 5.47 -17.76
CA HIS A 504 12.26 5.15 -17.07
C HIS A 504 12.35 5.40 -15.56
N ALA A 505 13.45 5.01 -14.91
CA ALA A 505 13.67 5.26 -13.48
C ALA A 505 13.73 6.77 -13.17
N LEU A 506 14.39 7.56 -14.02
CA LEU A 506 14.47 9.02 -13.91
C LEU A 506 13.10 9.69 -14.09
N ALA A 507 12.34 9.28 -15.11
CA ALA A 507 10.97 9.75 -15.38
C ALA A 507 9.99 9.36 -14.25
N SER A 508 10.21 8.20 -13.63
CA SER A 508 9.38 7.67 -12.53
C SER A 508 9.70 8.31 -11.16
N GLY A 509 10.13 9.56 -11.14
CA GLY A 509 10.47 10.30 -9.91
C GLY A 509 11.94 10.16 -9.48
N GLY A 510 12.80 9.59 -10.32
CA GLY A 510 14.26 9.52 -10.11
C GLY A 510 15.00 10.82 -10.45
N ALA A 511 14.35 11.82 -11.04
CA ALA A 511 14.99 13.04 -11.54
C ALA A 511 15.79 13.87 -10.51
N HIS A 512 15.51 13.71 -9.21
CA HIS A 512 16.24 14.35 -8.11
C HIS A 512 17.26 13.41 -7.43
N ASP A 513 17.49 12.23 -7.98
CA ASP A 513 18.48 11.28 -7.47
C ASP A 513 19.81 11.46 -8.21
N PRO A 514 20.86 12.01 -7.56
CA PRO A 514 22.16 12.23 -8.20
C PRO A 514 22.80 10.92 -8.70
N ARG A 515 22.51 9.78 -8.07
CA ARG A 515 23.12 8.50 -8.43
C ARG A 515 22.54 7.94 -9.71
N LEU A 516 21.23 8.10 -9.93
CA LEU A 516 20.61 7.70 -11.20
C LEU A 516 21.18 8.50 -12.37
N TRP A 517 21.40 9.80 -12.19
CA TRP A 517 22.07 10.63 -13.19
C TRP A 517 23.54 10.24 -13.41
N ALA A 518 24.27 9.90 -12.34
CA ALA A 518 25.63 9.39 -12.47
C ALA A 518 25.68 8.06 -13.24
N LEU A 519 24.75 7.14 -12.97
CA LEU A 519 24.61 5.89 -13.72
C LEU A 519 24.23 6.12 -15.18
N LYS A 520 23.34 7.08 -15.47
CA LYS A 520 22.98 7.47 -16.84
C LYS A 520 24.20 8.02 -17.59
N ALA A 521 25.00 8.86 -16.94
CA ALA A 521 26.22 9.37 -17.55
C ALA A 521 27.20 8.25 -17.92
N GLU A 522 27.35 7.26 -17.04
CA GLU A 522 28.19 6.09 -17.31
C GLU A 522 27.63 5.22 -18.44
N ALA A 523 26.32 5.03 -18.50
CA ALA A 523 25.66 4.31 -19.59
C ALA A 523 25.87 5.00 -20.94
N ASP A 524 25.74 6.34 -20.98
CA ASP A 524 25.93 7.14 -22.19
C ASP A 524 27.37 7.07 -22.70
N LEU A 525 28.36 7.11 -21.79
CA LEU A 525 29.76 6.88 -22.15
C LEU A 525 29.98 5.49 -22.78
N LEU A 526 29.34 4.44 -22.24
CA LEU A 526 29.44 3.08 -22.78
C LEU A 526 28.77 2.92 -24.16
N GLN A 527 27.88 3.84 -24.52
CA GLN A 527 27.21 3.92 -25.83
C GLN A 527 27.91 4.90 -26.79
N GLY A 528 28.92 5.65 -26.32
CA GLY A 528 29.62 6.65 -27.12
C GLY A 528 28.91 8.01 -27.20
N ASP A 529 27.82 8.22 -26.47
CA ASP A 529 27.15 9.51 -26.37
C ASP A 529 27.85 10.41 -25.34
N VAL A 530 28.96 11.01 -25.76
CA VAL A 530 29.77 11.89 -24.91
C VAL A 530 29.01 13.15 -24.47
N ALA A 531 28.10 13.65 -25.33
CA ALA A 531 27.32 14.85 -25.04
C ALA A 531 26.25 14.57 -23.97
N GLY A 532 25.49 13.48 -24.13
CA GLY A 532 24.52 13.01 -23.15
C GLY A 532 25.18 12.68 -21.81
N ALA A 533 26.32 11.99 -21.84
CA ALA A 533 27.11 11.67 -20.65
C ALA A 533 27.50 12.92 -19.86
N ARG A 534 27.98 13.96 -20.55
CA ARG A 534 28.34 15.24 -19.92
C ARG A 534 27.13 15.90 -19.28
N GLY A 535 26.01 15.99 -19.99
CA GLY A 535 24.78 16.59 -19.46
C GLY A 535 24.24 15.87 -18.22
N ALA A 536 24.23 14.53 -18.25
CA ALA A 536 23.82 13.70 -17.12
C ALA A 536 24.76 13.86 -15.91
N ALA A 537 26.08 13.83 -16.13
CA ALA A 537 27.07 13.97 -15.06
C ALA A 537 27.06 15.36 -14.42
N GLU A 538 26.92 16.43 -15.20
CA GLU A 538 26.78 17.79 -14.70
C GLU A 538 25.51 17.95 -13.86
N ARG A 539 24.42 17.27 -14.24
CA ARG A 539 23.18 17.25 -13.46
C ARG A 539 23.34 16.48 -12.15
N ALA A 540 23.96 15.31 -12.17
CA ALA A 540 24.31 14.54 -10.96
C ALA A 540 25.13 15.39 -9.98
N TYR A 541 26.18 16.05 -10.48
CA TYR A 541 27.05 16.88 -9.66
C TYR A 541 26.34 18.12 -9.10
N ARG A 542 25.46 18.76 -9.88
CA ARG A 542 24.63 19.88 -9.38
C ARG A 542 23.68 19.48 -8.28
N LEU A 543 23.08 18.28 -8.37
CA LEU A 543 22.18 17.76 -7.34
C LEU A 543 22.93 17.48 -6.03
N GLN A 544 24.12 16.87 -6.10
CA GLN A 544 24.93 16.60 -4.91
C GLN A 544 26.43 16.56 -5.23
N ARG A 545 27.12 17.68 -5.03
CA ARG A 545 28.56 17.82 -5.33
C ARG A 545 29.47 16.91 -4.52
N SER A 546 29.05 16.55 -3.30
CA SER A 546 29.79 15.65 -2.42
C SER A 546 29.64 14.17 -2.79
N ASP A 547 28.67 13.83 -3.65
CA ASP A 547 28.45 12.44 -4.03
C ASP A 547 29.64 11.92 -4.87
N PRO A 548 30.29 10.82 -4.44
CA PRO A 548 31.48 10.32 -5.11
C PRO A 548 31.18 9.74 -6.51
N LEU A 549 29.98 9.18 -6.73
CA LEU A 549 29.59 8.66 -8.03
C LEU A 549 29.35 9.82 -9.00
N ALA A 550 28.68 10.89 -8.56
CA ALA A 550 28.48 12.09 -9.36
C ALA A 550 29.81 12.75 -9.77
N ARG A 551 30.76 12.88 -8.82
CA ARG A 551 32.12 13.40 -9.11
C ARG A 551 32.86 12.53 -10.12
N ARG A 552 32.88 11.21 -9.89
CA ARG A 552 33.54 10.25 -10.78
C ARG A 552 32.96 10.29 -12.19
N ALA A 553 31.64 10.28 -12.31
CA ALA A 553 30.95 10.37 -13.59
C ALA A 553 31.31 11.66 -14.32
N LEU A 554 31.36 12.80 -13.62
CA LEU A 554 31.74 14.09 -14.21
C LEU A 554 33.19 14.13 -14.68
N ALA A 555 34.13 13.64 -13.86
CA ALA A 555 35.53 13.55 -14.24
C ALA A 555 35.75 12.68 -15.49
N ARG A 556 35.03 11.55 -15.58
CA ARG A 556 35.06 10.67 -16.76
C ARG A 556 34.45 11.32 -18.00
N ALA A 557 33.30 12.00 -17.86
CA ALA A 557 32.68 12.72 -18.96
C ALA A 557 33.55 13.90 -19.47
N PHE A 558 34.23 14.61 -18.58
CA PHE A 558 35.22 15.63 -18.97
C PHE A 558 36.42 15.05 -19.68
N THR A 559 36.94 13.91 -19.22
CA THR A 559 38.01 13.20 -19.94
C THR A 559 37.56 12.80 -21.36
N ALA A 560 36.38 12.21 -21.48
CA ALA A 560 35.83 11.78 -22.77
C ALA A 560 35.53 12.94 -23.74
N SER A 561 35.23 14.13 -23.22
CA SER A 561 35.01 15.35 -24.01
C SER A 561 36.28 16.20 -24.23
N GLY A 562 37.46 15.68 -23.88
CA GLY A 562 38.75 16.36 -24.08
C GLY A 562 39.08 17.45 -23.05
N SER A 563 38.26 17.63 -22.01
CA SER A 563 38.44 18.63 -20.94
C SER A 563 39.30 18.08 -19.78
N VAL A 564 40.53 17.65 -20.08
CA VAL A 564 41.39 16.87 -19.16
C VAL A 564 41.77 17.65 -17.89
N GLU A 565 41.99 18.95 -17.99
CA GLU A 565 42.34 19.81 -16.84
C GLU A 565 41.18 19.91 -15.83
N ALA A 566 39.94 20.05 -16.33
CA ALA A 566 38.74 20.04 -15.49
C ALA A 566 38.51 18.68 -14.83
N ALA A 567 38.87 17.58 -15.51
CA ALA A 567 38.81 16.24 -14.94
C ALA A 567 39.82 16.05 -13.80
N ARG A 568 41.06 16.55 -13.94
CA ARG A 568 42.09 16.50 -12.89
C ARG A 568 41.69 17.29 -11.65
N ALA A 569 41.17 18.51 -11.84
CA ALA A 569 40.72 19.36 -10.73
C ALA A 569 39.58 18.73 -9.90
N LEU A 570 38.77 17.85 -10.50
CA LEU A 570 37.72 17.09 -9.82
C LEU A 570 38.24 15.84 -9.09
N ALA A 571 39.40 15.31 -9.49
CA ALA A 571 40.02 14.15 -8.85
C ALA A 571 40.88 14.53 -7.63
N GLU A 572 41.36 15.77 -7.58
CA GLU A 572 42.17 16.33 -6.49
C GLU A 572 41.34 16.87 -5.31
N ARG A 573 40.00 16.90 -5.42
CA ARG A 573 39.03 17.34 -4.41
C ARG A 573 38.10 16.20 -4.03
#